data_AF-A0A2Z6N448-F1
#
_entry.id   AF-A0A2Z6N448-F1
#
_cell.length_a   1.000
_cell.length_b   1.000
_cell.length_c   1.000
_cell.angle_alpha   90.00
_cell.angle_beta   90.00
_cell.angle_gamma   90.00
#
_symmetry.space_group_name_H-M   'P 1'
#
loop_
_entity.id
_entity.type
_entity.pdbx_description
1 polymer ?
#
loop_
_entity_poly.entity_id
_entity_poly.type
_entity_poly.pdbx_seq_one_letter_code
_entity_poly.pdbx_strand_id
1 'polypeptide(L)'
;MPTAEVTVMRTLVTVLSQEPGNEQKVLKTLKHAHTRASELGPDCFFGKEEVGRRERNWFAVTSWNFGTKTGQDKNYELSAEFLRLASNFYDLVKGSNDENNVMICKSLVLSVSSMIASEFQRKTAMSETEVKQALTLLDRAGQMLKSISSGNSVNDGQINTIAPDLFFIYAFCAYDVQGRLNDLGSQLFTVKSFASSKACKPQYLLQIGLYASQGPRSNHEVATFALNECLSSFLSSPVPDYQNVALVVRKLIAIASIHKGDKDDDLVYSMYKQAYRIMVGLKEGEYPIEEGKWLAMTAWNRAAVPVRLGQIEMGKKWMNVGFDIAKYVSGMEVYKACMEDVLSNLEKKH
;
A
#
# COMPACT_ATOMS: atom_id res chain seq x y z
N MET A 1 -26.97 -16.21 44.90
CA MET A 1 -25.55 -16.14 44.52
C MET A 1 -25.25 -14.73 44.06
N PRO A 2 -24.10 -14.13 44.41
CA PRO A 2 -23.70 -12.84 43.84
C PRO A 2 -23.50 -12.99 42.32
N THR A 3 -23.98 -12.01 41.55
CA THR A 3 -23.86 -11.97 40.09
C THR A 3 -22.39 -11.91 39.68
N ALA A 4 -21.97 -12.73 38.72
CA ALA A 4 -20.60 -12.73 38.23
C ALA A 4 -20.24 -11.41 37.56
N GLU A 5 -19.02 -10.90 37.83
CA GLU A 5 -18.53 -9.61 37.34
C GLU A 5 -18.61 -9.50 35.81
N VAL A 6 -18.23 -10.55 35.09
CA VAL A 6 -18.31 -10.64 33.62
C VAL A 6 -19.74 -10.44 33.10
N THR A 7 -20.75 -10.97 33.78
CA THR A 7 -22.16 -10.83 33.40
C THR A 7 -22.62 -9.37 33.53
N VAL A 8 -22.18 -8.67 34.59
CA VAL A 8 -22.46 -7.25 34.77
C VAL A 8 -21.82 -6.44 33.64
N MET A 9 -20.56 -6.69 33.32
CA MET A 9 -19.86 -5.97 32.26
C MET A 9 -20.47 -6.21 30.87
N ARG A 10 -20.81 -7.46 30.54
CA ARG A 10 -21.51 -7.81 29.29
C ARG A 10 -22.85 -7.10 29.18
N THR A 11 -23.62 -7.09 30.26
CA THR A 11 -24.93 -6.42 30.30
C THR A 11 -24.77 -4.92 30.09
N LEU A 12 -23.81 -4.29 30.77
CA LEU A 12 -23.52 -2.87 30.62
C LEU A 12 -23.11 -2.52 29.18
N VAL A 13 -22.22 -3.30 28.56
CA VAL A 13 -21.86 -3.12 27.16
C VAL A 13 -23.08 -3.23 26.26
N THR A 14 -23.94 -4.23 26.49
CA THR A 14 -25.15 -4.46 25.67
C THR A 14 -26.11 -3.27 25.76
N VAL A 15 -26.38 -2.76 26.97
CA VAL A 15 -27.25 -1.59 27.16
C VAL A 15 -26.64 -0.34 26.53
N LEU A 16 -25.36 -0.06 26.79
CA LEU A 16 -24.67 1.10 26.21
C LEU A 16 -24.65 1.06 24.67
N SER A 17 -24.63 -0.13 24.07
CA SER A 17 -24.59 -0.32 22.62
C SER A 17 -25.91 0.01 21.92
N GLN A 18 -27.03 0.11 22.65
CA GLN A 18 -28.35 0.44 22.08
C GLN A 18 -28.49 1.94 21.78
N GLU A 19 -27.71 2.78 22.45
CA GLU A 19 -27.75 4.23 22.30
C GLU A 19 -26.58 4.71 21.41
N PRO A 20 -26.85 5.47 20.34
CA PRO A 20 -25.79 6.06 19.52
C PRO A 20 -24.99 7.09 20.33
N GLY A 21 -23.68 7.20 20.08
CA GLY A 21 -22.82 8.18 20.77
C GLY A 21 -22.20 7.67 22.07
N ASN A 22 -22.53 6.46 22.51
CA ASN A 22 -21.98 5.84 23.71
C ASN A 22 -20.71 5.00 23.44
N GLU A 23 -20.13 5.04 22.25
CA GLU A 23 -18.98 4.22 21.83
C GLU A 23 -17.79 4.38 22.80
N GLN A 24 -17.53 5.59 23.27
CA GLN A 24 -16.43 5.83 24.22
C GLN A 24 -16.68 5.16 25.59
N LYS A 25 -17.95 5.12 26.05
CA LYS A 25 -18.34 4.42 27.28
C LYS A 25 -18.23 2.90 27.08
N VAL A 26 -18.67 2.40 25.93
CA VAL A 26 -18.50 0.98 25.57
C VAL A 26 -17.03 0.59 25.60
N LEU A 27 -16.16 1.37 24.95
CA LEU A 27 -14.72 1.14 24.95
C LEU A 27 -14.14 1.12 26.36
N LYS A 28 -14.55 2.06 27.23
CA LYS A 28 -14.11 2.10 28.63
C LYS A 28 -14.51 0.82 29.38
N THR A 29 -15.75 0.36 29.21
CA THR A 29 -16.23 -0.88 29.84
C THR A 29 -15.49 -2.11 29.33
N LEU A 30 -15.26 -2.22 28.02
CA LEU A 30 -14.51 -3.33 27.45
C LEU A 30 -13.04 -3.33 27.90
N LYS A 31 -12.39 -2.17 27.98
CA LYS A 31 -11.03 -2.04 28.53
C LYS A 31 -10.99 -2.50 29.98
N HIS A 32 -11.98 -2.11 30.78
CA HIS A 32 -12.08 -2.54 32.16
C HIS A 32 -12.23 -4.06 32.28
N ALA A 33 -13.08 -4.68 31.45
CA ALA A 33 -13.21 -6.13 31.38
C ALA A 33 -11.88 -6.83 31.04
N HIS A 34 -11.13 -6.29 30.08
CA HIS A 34 -9.81 -6.81 29.73
C HIS A 34 -8.80 -6.69 30.88
N THR A 35 -8.75 -5.54 31.56
CA THR A 35 -7.87 -5.33 32.72
C THR A 35 -8.20 -6.33 33.84
N ARG A 36 -9.48 -6.49 34.18
CA ARG A 36 -9.93 -7.43 35.22
C ARG A 36 -9.63 -8.88 34.86
N ALA A 37 -9.80 -9.26 33.60
CA ALA A 37 -9.38 -10.58 33.13
C ALA A 37 -7.87 -10.81 33.24
N SER A 38 -7.06 -9.77 33.02
CA SER A 38 -5.61 -9.85 33.15
C SER A 38 -5.15 -9.95 34.60
N GLU A 39 -5.84 -9.26 35.54
CA GLU A 39 -5.56 -9.30 36.98
C GLU A 39 -5.95 -10.62 37.64
N LEU A 40 -7.14 -11.13 37.31
CA LEU A 40 -7.71 -12.33 37.95
C LEU A 40 -7.32 -13.64 37.26
N GLY A 41 -6.89 -13.55 36.01
CA GLY A 41 -6.76 -14.68 35.11
C GLY A 41 -8.03 -14.90 34.26
N PRO A 42 -7.89 -15.24 32.95
CA PRO A 42 -9.04 -15.38 32.05
C PRO A 42 -10.07 -16.42 32.49
N ASP A 43 -9.65 -17.51 33.13
CA ASP A 43 -10.55 -18.57 33.62
C ASP A 43 -11.35 -18.11 34.85
N CYS A 44 -10.74 -17.30 35.72
CA CYS A 44 -11.39 -16.77 36.91
C CYS A 44 -12.41 -15.69 36.58
N PHE A 45 -12.11 -14.85 35.58
CA PHE A 45 -12.98 -13.75 35.18
C PHE A 45 -14.09 -14.20 34.22
N PHE A 46 -13.76 -14.88 33.13
CA PHE A 46 -14.73 -15.28 32.10
C PHE A 46 -15.46 -16.59 32.42
N GLY A 47 -14.94 -17.37 33.37
CA GLY A 47 -15.33 -18.75 33.61
C GLY A 47 -14.41 -19.74 32.92
N LYS A 48 -14.58 -21.01 33.25
CA LYS A 48 -13.78 -22.13 32.73
C LYS A 48 -14.42 -22.74 31.48
N GLU A 49 -13.60 -23.51 30.76
CA GLU A 49 -14.04 -24.37 29.65
C GLU A 49 -14.85 -23.60 28.59
N GLU A 50 -15.95 -24.19 28.13
CA GLU A 50 -16.76 -23.68 27.02
C GLU A 50 -17.50 -22.39 27.38
N VAL A 51 -17.92 -22.22 28.63
CA VAL A 51 -18.56 -20.99 29.11
C VAL A 51 -17.56 -19.82 29.04
N GLY A 52 -16.34 -20.04 29.56
CA GLY A 52 -15.26 -19.08 29.48
C GLY A 52 -14.87 -18.73 28.05
N ARG A 53 -14.78 -19.74 27.18
CA ARG A 53 -14.48 -19.56 25.76
C ARG A 53 -15.52 -18.68 25.06
N ARG A 54 -16.81 -18.95 25.27
CA ARG A 54 -17.92 -18.19 24.67
C ARG A 54 -17.92 -16.73 25.13
N GLU A 55 -17.66 -16.48 26.41
CA GLU A 55 -17.59 -15.11 26.92
C GLU A 55 -16.40 -14.36 26.31
N ARG A 56 -15.19 -14.94 26.30
CA ARG A 56 -14.02 -14.31 25.65
C ARG A 56 -14.28 -14.01 24.17
N ASN A 57 -14.86 -14.96 23.46
CA ASN A 57 -15.21 -14.77 22.05
C ASN A 57 -16.24 -13.65 21.87
N TRP A 58 -17.23 -13.54 22.76
CA TRP A 58 -18.21 -12.45 22.71
C TRP A 58 -17.54 -11.07 22.89
N PHE A 59 -16.62 -10.93 23.86
CA PHE A 59 -15.88 -9.67 24.05
C PHE A 59 -14.96 -9.35 22.86
N ALA A 60 -14.31 -10.37 22.28
CA ALA A 60 -13.49 -10.21 21.08
C ALA A 60 -14.31 -9.75 19.87
N VAL A 61 -15.40 -10.46 19.54
CA VAL A 61 -16.30 -10.14 18.44
C VAL A 61 -16.98 -8.78 18.64
N THR A 62 -17.38 -8.45 19.86
CA THR A 62 -17.98 -7.15 20.17
C THR A 62 -16.98 -6.02 19.92
N SER A 63 -15.74 -6.17 20.40
CA SER A 63 -14.67 -5.19 20.15
C SER A 63 -14.38 -5.05 18.65
N TRP A 64 -14.33 -6.17 17.92
CA TRP A 64 -14.16 -6.18 16.46
C TRP A 64 -15.29 -5.41 15.75
N ASN A 65 -16.55 -5.71 16.07
CA ASN A 65 -17.72 -5.10 15.45
C ASN A 65 -17.74 -3.58 15.66
N PHE A 66 -17.47 -3.13 16.90
CA PHE A 66 -17.34 -1.69 17.19
C PHE A 66 -16.17 -1.04 16.46
N GLY A 67 -15.04 -1.74 16.32
CA GLY A 67 -13.91 -1.28 15.53
C GLY A 67 -14.29 -1.08 14.06
N THR A 68 -14.93 -2.06 13.44
CA THR A 68 -15.38 -1.96 12.05
C THR A 68 -16.45 -0.88 11.85
N LYS A 69 -17.41 -0.77 12.78
CA LYS A 69 -18.47 0.23 12.72
C LYS A 69 -17.92 1.65 12.83
N THR A 70 -17.10 1.91 13.85
CA THR A 70 -16.49 3.24 14.04
C THR A 70 -15.56 3.60 12.88
N GLY A 71 -14.86 2.64 12.28
CA GLY A 71 -14.10 2.85 11.04
C GLY A 71 -14.98 3.24 9.84
N GLN A 72 -16.14 2.60 9.66
CA GLN A 72 -17.13 2.96 8.62
C GLN A 72 -17.73 4.36 8.86
N ASP A 73 -17.97 4.70 10.12
CA ASP A 73 -18.46 6.01 10.56
C ASP A 73 -17.36 7.10 10.51
N LYS A 74 -16.14 6.76 10.04
CA LYS A 74 -14.97 7.64 9.97
C LYS A 74 -14.51 8.18 11.32
N ASN A 75 -14.79 7.45 12.40
CA ASN A 75 -14.20 7.70 13.71
C ASN A 75 -12.98 6.77 13.89
N TYR A 76 -11.89 7.12 13.21
CA TYR A 76 -10.72 6.27 13.12
C TYR A 76 -9.94 6.13 14.44
N GLU A 77 -10.02 7.12 15.34
CA GLU A 77 -9.43 7.03 16.67
C GLU A 77 -10.07 5.92 17.51
N LEU A 78 -11.41 5.89 17.57
CA LEU A 78 -12.12 4.81 18.25
C LEU A 78 -11.93 3.47 17.54
N SER A 79 -11.93 3.47 16.20
CA SER A 79 -11.66 2.26 15.40
C SER A 79 -10.34 1.60 15.80
N ALA A 80 -9.26 2.39 15.87
CA ALA A 80 -7.95 1.90 16.28
C ALA A 80 -7.99 1.26 17.68
N GLU A 81 -8.61 1.93 18.64
CA GLU A 81 -8.70 1.46 20.03
C GLU A 81 -9.51 0.16 20.17
N PHE A 82 -10.66 0.08 19.49
CA PHE A 82 -11.51 -1.12 19.50
C PHE A 82 -10.84 -2.31 18.80
N LEU A 83 -10.20 -2.10 17.65
CA LEU A 83 -9.48 -3.16 16.93
C LEU A 83 -8.27 -3.65 17.72
N ARG A 84 -7.52 -2.75 18.37
CA ARG A 84 -6.44 -3.15 19.29
C ARG A 84 -6.99 -4.00 20.43
N LEU A 85 -8.11 -3.60 21.02
CA LEU A 85 -8.75 -4.35 22.10
C LEU A 85 -9.28 -5.71 21.63
N ALA A 86 -9.82 -5.81 20.42
CA ALA A 86 -10.23 -7.07 19.80
C ALA A 86 -9.03 -8.02 19.69
N SER A 87 -7.87 -7.54 19.22
CA SER A 87 -6.65 -8.34 19.15
C SER A 87 -6.21 -8.90 20.51
N ASN A 88 -6.41 -8.12 21.57
CA ASN A 88 -6.08 -8.55 22.92
C ASN A 88 -7.05 -9.62 23.43
N PHE A 89 -8.35 -9.45 23.21
CA PHE A 89 -9.32 -10.48 23.59
C PHE A 89 -9.15 -11.78 22.80
N TYR A 90 -8.90 -11.72 21.49
CA TYR A 90 -8.61 -12.93 20.70
C TYR A 90 -7.36 -13.66 21.22
N ASP A 91 -6.36 -12.94 21.74
CA ASP A 91 -5.17 -13.56 22.36
C ASP A 91 -5.52 -14.34 23.64
N LEU A 92 -6.59 -13.95 24.36
CA LEU A 92 -7.09 -14.66 25.54
C LEU A 92 -7.94 -15.89 25.21
N VAL A 93 -8.41 -16.03 23.97
CA VAL A 93 -9.18 -17.20 23.49
C VAL A 93 -8.27 -18.40 23.20
N LYS A 94 -6.95 -18.29 23.49
CA LYS A 94 -5.92 -19.29 23.14
C LYS A 94 -6.31 -20.75 23.50
N GLY A 95 -6.58 -21.48 22.42
CA GLY A 95 -6.47 -22.92 22.24
C GLY A 95 -6.21 -23.11 20.75
N SER A 96 -5.03 -23.60 20.39
CA SER A 96 -4.42 -23.93 19.07
C SER A 96 -5.22 -23.82 17.75
N ASN A 97 -6.06 -22.81 17.55
CA ASN A 97 -6.84 -22.62 16.34
C ASN A 97 -6.24 -21.46 15.53
N ASP A 98 -5.80 -21.76 14.32
CA ASP A 98 -5.21 -20.80 13.38
C ASP A 98 -6.13 -19.61 13.06
N GLU A 99 -7.45 -19.79 13.20
CA GLU A 99 -8.46 -18.75 12.98
C GLU A 99 -8.30 -17.56 13.94
N ASN A 100 -8.00 -17.82 15.22
CA ASN A 100 -7.75 -16.73 16.19
C ASN A 100 -6.48 -15.96 15.83
N ASN A 101 -5.44 -16.64 15.33
CA ASN A 101 -4.21 -15.99 14.89
C ASN A 101 -4.45 -15.05 13.70
N VAL A 102 -5.28 -15.48 12.74
CA VAL A 102 -5.71 -14.63 11.61
C VAL A 102 -6.47 -13.41 12.12
N MET A 103 -7.41 -13.57 13.05
CA MET A 103 -8.20 -12.46 13.59
C MET A 103 -7.36 -11.47 14.42
N ILE A 104 -6.40 -11.95 15.22
CA ILE A 104 -5.44 -11.10 15.92
C ILE A 104 -4.64 -10.28 14.90
N CYS A 105 -4.05 -10.94 13.91
CA CYS A 105 -3.27 -10.28 12.87
C CYS A 105 -4.10 -9.22 12.13
N LYS A 106 -5.31 -9.57 11.71
CA LYS A 106 -6.24 -8.66 11.02
C LYS A 106 -6.58 -7.45 11.88
N SER A 107 -6.86 -7.67 13.15
CA SER A 107 -7.19 -6.61 14.11
C SER A 107 -6.01 -5.66 14.34
N LEU A 108 -4.78 -6.18 14.48
CA LEU A 108 -3.57 -5.36 14.63
C LEU A 108 -3.30 -4.50 13.39
N VAL A 109 -3.36 -5.10 12.19
CA VAL A 109 -3.12 -4.37 10.93
C VAL A 109 -4.17 -3.28 10.71
N LEU A 110 -5.45 -3.58 10.92
CA LEU A 110 -6.52 -2.60 10.77
C LEU A 110 -6.51 -1.52 11.85
N SER A 111 -6.04 -1.84 13.06
CA SER A 111 -5.80 -0.84 14.11
C SER A 111 -4.78 0.18 13.64
N VAL A 112 -3.65 -0.25 13.10
CA VAL A 112 -2.60 0.66 12.61
C VAL A 112 -3.07 1.43 11.38
N SER A 113 -3.81 0.79 10.48
CA SER A 113 -4.45 1.46 9.35
C SER A 113 -5.41 2.57 9.82
N SER A 114 -6.17 2.32 10.89
CA SER A 114 -7.05 3.34 11.50
C SER A 114 -6.24 4.48 12.15
N MET A 115 -5.10 4.20 12.79
CA MET A 115 -4.22 5.25 13.32
C MET A 115 -3.71 6.18 12.21
N ILE A 116 -3.28 5.60 11.08
CA ILE A 116 -2.84 6.36 9.90
C ILE A 116 -4.01 7.16 9.29
N ALA A 117 -5.20 6.55 9.15
CA ALA A 117 -6.39 7.22 8.64
C ALA A 117 -6.84 8.39 9.55
N SER A 118 -6.74 8.22 10.87
CA SER A 118 -6.97 9.30 11.84
C SER A 118 -6.04 10.48 11.59
N GLU A 119 -4.73 10.23 11.42
CA GLU A 119 -3.74 11.27 11.09
C GLU A 119 -4.16 12.11 9.87
N PHE A 120 -4.55 11.43 8.79
CA PHE A 120 -5.01 12.10 7.57
C PHE A 120 -6.29 12.92 7.79
N GLN A 121 -7.24 12.40 8.58
CA GLN A 121 -8.49 13.09 8.89
C GLN A 121 -8.26 14.34 9.73
N ARG A 122 -7.45 14.23 10.79
CA ARG A 122 -7.15 15.34 11.72
C ARG A 122 -6.10 16.31 11.19
N LYS A 123 -5.41 15.97 10.08
CA LYS A 123 -4.30 16.74 9.48
C LYS A 123 -3.20 17.10 10.49
N THR A 124 -3.03 16.28 11.51
CA THR A 124 -2.06 16.47 12.58
C THR A 124 -1.24 15.20 12.63
N ALA A 125 0.09 15.32 12.65
CA ALA A 125 0.99 14.18 12.65
C ALA A 125 0.79 13.29 13.88
N MET A 126 1.04 11.98 13.73
CA MET A 126 1.17 11.08 14.86
C MET A 126 2.30 11.52 15.79
N SER A 127 2.02 11.48 17.09
CA SER A 127 3.04 11.72 18.12
C SER A 127 4.07 10.59 18.12
N GLU A 128 5.23 10.83 18.73
CA GLU A 128 6.26 9.80 18.87
C GLU A 128 5.74 8.54 19.60
N THR A 129 4.83 8.72 20.57
CA THR A 129 4.23 7.61 21.31
C THR A 129 3.27 6.80 20.43
N GLU A 130 2.46 7.47 19.60
CA GLU A 130 1.58 6.82 18.62
C GLU A 130 2.38 6.04 17.57
N VAL A 131 3.50 6.60 17.08
CA VAL A 131 4.37 5.92 16.11
C VAL A 131 5.03 4.70 16.73
N LYS A 132 5.58 4.79 17.94
CA LYS A 132 6.14 3.63 18.66
C LYS A 132 5.10 2.55 18.89
N GLN A 133 3.88 2.94 19.26
CA GLN A 133 2.77 2.00 19.41
C GLN A 133 2.44 1.32 18.09
N ALA A 134 2.28 2.06 17.00
CA ALA A 134 2.00 1.50 15.68
C ALA A 134 3.08 0.48 15.26
N LEU A 135 4.35 0.80 15.51
CA LEU A 135 5.47 -0.11 15.24
C LEU A 135 5.33 -1.43 16.02
N THR A 136 5.08 -1.36 17.34
CA THR A 136 4.91 -2.58 18.16
C THR A 136 3.74 -3.45 17.70
N LEU A 137 2.64 -2.84 17.25
CA LEU A 137 1.49 -3.56 16.72
C LEU A 137 1.83 -4.24 15.38
N LEU A 138 2.58 -3.55 14.50
CA LEU A 138 3.04 -4.09 13.23
C LEU A 138 4.07 -5.21 13.41
N ASP A 139 5.01 -5.09 14.34
CA ASP A 139 5.99 -6.14 14.61
C ASP A 139 5.30 -7.44 15.03
N ARG A 140 4.30 -7.33 15.93
CA ARG A 140 3.47 -8.47 16.33
C ARG A 140 2.67 -9.02 15.14
N ALA A 141 2.04 -8.16 14.34
CA ALA A 141 1.31 -8.60 13.15
C ALA A 141 2.23 -9.31 12.13
N GLY A 142 3.44 -8.79 11.91
CA GLY A 142 4.42 -9.35 10.99
C GLY A 142 4.92 -10.73 11.41
N GLN A 143 5.11 -10.96 12.71
CA GLN A 143 5.41 -12.29 13.24
C GLN A 143 4.26 -13.28 12.96
N MET A 144 3.03 -12.85 13.18
CA MET A 144 1.84 -13.69 12.93
C MET A 144 1.65 -13.98 11.44
N LEU A 145 1.86 -13.00 10.56
CA LEU A 145 1.81 -13.19 9.10
C LEU A 145 2.81 -14.26 8.65
N LYS A 146 4.04 -14.23 9.18
CA LYS A 146 5.06 -15.26 8.88
C LYS A 146 4.59 -16.63 9.34
N SER A 147 4.11 -16.76 10.58
CA SER A 147 3.62 -18.03 11.13
C SER A 147 2.45 -18.61 10.34
N ILE A 148 1.45 -17.79 10.01
CA ILE A 148 0.28 -18.22 9.24
C ILE A 148 0.68 -18.61 7.81
N SER A 149 1.59 -17.85 7.18
CA SER A 149 2.11 -18.19 5.84
C SER A 149 2.93 -19.47 5.83
N SER A 150 3.64 -19.80 6.91
CA SER A 150 4.43 -21.04 7.04
C SER A 150 3.59 -22.27 7.41
N GLY A 151 2.40 -22.09 7.98
CA GLY A 151 1.53 -23.18 8.45
C GLY A 151 0.74 -23.91 7.35
N ASN A 152 0.89 -23.53 6.08
CA ASN A 152 0.13 -24.07 4.95
C ASN A 152 0.57 -25.48 4.47
N SER A 153 1.03 -26.35 5.37
CA SER A 153 1.27 -27.76 5.04
C SER A 153 0.42 -28.67 5.92
N VAL A 154 -0.46 -29.42 5.24
CA VAL A 154 -1.15 -30.64 5.72
C VAL A 154 -2.45 -30.42 6.50
N ASN A 155 -3.53 -29.97 5.84
CA ASN A 155 -4.79 -30.71 5.88
C ASN A 155 -5.81 -30.19 4.85
N ASP A 156 -6.49 -31.16 4.24
CA ASP A 156 -7.46 -31.04 3.16
C ASP A 156 -8.72 -30.27 3.61
N GLY A 157 -9.21 -29.33 2.78
CA GLY A 157 -10.62 -28.90 2.81
C GLY A 157 -10.97 -27.42 2.99
N GLN A 158 -10.18 -26.58 3.68
CA GLN A 158 -10.47 -25.14 3.82
C GLN A 158 -9.18 -24.36 4.11
N ILE A 159 -8.54 -23.87 3.04
CA ILE A 159 -7.32 -23.08 3.17
C ILE A 159 -7.70 -21.70 3.73
N ASN A 160 -7.48 -21.48 5.04
CA ASN A 160 -7.46 -20.15 5.66
C ASN A 160 -6.26 -19.34 5.14
N THR A 161 -6.24 -19.07 3.83
CA THR A 161 -5.23 -18.24 3.20
C THR A 161 -5.40 -16.82 3.74
N ILE A 162 -4.34 -16.23 4.29
CA ILE A 162 -4.33 -14.77 4.55
C ILE A 162 -4.75 -14.08 3.25
N ALA A 163 -5.84 -13.32 3.31
CA ALA A 163 -6.31 -12.58 2.16
C ALA A 163 -5.15 -11.71 1.62
N PRO A 164 -4.85 -11.75 0.31
CA PRO A 164 -3.85 -10.89 -0.32
C PRO A 164 -3.97 -9.41 0.09
N ASP A 165 -5.20 -8.96 0.31
CA ASP A 165 -5.51 -7.61 0.81
C ASP A 165 -4.93 -7.34 2.20
N LEU A 166 -4.93 -8.31 3.12
CA LEU A 166 -4.39 -8.11 4.47
C LEU A 166 -2.86 -7.94 4.43
N PHE A 167 -2.16 -8.73 3.61
CA PHE A 167 -0.71 -8.58 3.46
C PHE A 167 -0.37 -7.24 2.79
N PHE A 168 -1.15 -6.83 1.78
CA PHE A 168 -1.03 -5.50 1.20
C PHE A 168 -1.20 -4.39 2.24
N ILE A 169 -2.28 -4.41 3.03
CA ILE A 169 -2.52 -3.38 4.06
C ILE A 169 -1.39 -3.37 5.09
N TYR A 170 -0.89 -4.54 5.50
CA TYR A 170 0.28 -4.63 6.37
C TYR A 170 1.51 -3.96 5.76
N ALA A 171 1.87 -4.33 4.53
CA ALA A 171 3.05 -3.79 3.85
C ALA A 171 2.94 -2.27 3.66
N PHE A 172 1.75 -1.78 3.31
CA PHE A 172 1.47 -0.35 3.17
C PHE A 172 1.61 0.38 4.52
N CYS A 173 1.01 -0.16 5.60
CA CYS A 173 1.12 0.44 6.94
C CYS A 173 2.57 0.43 7.45
N ALA A 174 3.29 -0.68 7.23
CA ALA A 174 4.70 -0.79 7.63
C ALA A 174 5.58 0.22 6.88
N TYR A 175 5.41 0.33 5.56
CA TYR A 175 6.08 1.36 4.76
C TYR A 175 5.80 2.77 5.31
N ASP A 176 4.54 3.09 5.60
CA ASP A 176 4.12 4.42 6.04
C ASP A 176 4.68 4.76 7.45
N VAL A 177 4.62 3.81 8.39
CA VAL A 177 5.18 3.98 9.75
C VAL A 177 6.71 4.07 9.73
N GLN A 178 7.41 3.23 8.96
CA GLN A 178 8.87 3.31 8.80
C GLN A 178 9.31 4.66 8.21
N GLY A 179 8.52 5.23 7.31
CA GLY A 179 8.75 6.58 6.77
C GLY A 179 8.65 7.69 7.82
N ARG A 180 7.91 7.47 8.92
CA ARG A 180 7.89 8.39 10.07
C ARG A 180 9.15 8.34 10.89
N LEU A 181 9.80 7.19 10.91
CA LEU A 181 11.09 6.96 11.57
C LEU A 181 12.29 7.33 10.69
N ASN A 182 12.05 7.81 9.46
CA ASN A 182 13.07 8.05 8.44
C ASN A 182 13.94 6.81 8.15
N ASP A 183 13.36 5.61 8.30
CA ASP A 183 14.03 4.34 8.06
C ASP A 183 13.80 3.88 6.61
N LEU A 184 14.51 4.54 5.69
CA LEU A 184 14.37 4.30 4.25
C LEU A 184 14.77 2.87 3.85
N GLY A 185 15.72 2.27 4.57
CA GLY A 185 16.19 0.91 4.33
C GLY A 185 15.12 -0.12 4.66
N SER A 186 14.46 0.02 5.81
CA SER A 186 13.35 -0.86 6.19
C SER A 186 12.14 -0.69 5.28
N GLN A 187 11.86 0.53 4.80
CA GLN A 187 10.81 0.76 3.80
C GLN A 187 11.04 -0.07 2.54
N LEU A 188 12.26 -0.02 1.98
CA LEU A 188 12.61 -0.79 0.79
C LEU A 188 12.59 -2.29 1.04
N PHE A 189 13.12 -2.75 2.17
CA PHE A 189 13.11 -4.16 2.55
C PHE A 189 11.69 -4.71 2.66
N THR A 190 10.78 -3.98 3.30
CA THR A 190 9.38 -4.36 3.49
C THR A 190 8.67 -4.54 2.13
N VAL A 191 8.84 -3.58 1.22
CA VAL A 191 8.21 -3.63 -0.10
C VAL A 191 8.81 -4.74 -0.96
N LYS A 192 10.13 -4.96 -0.91
CA LYS A 192 10.79 -6.11 -1.57
C LYS A 192 10.28 -7.44 -1.04
N SER A 193 10.16 -7.59 0.28
CA SER A 193 9.64 -8.81 0.89
C SER A 193 8.19 -9.07 0.49
N PHE A 194 7.37 -8.01 0.34
CA PHE A 194 6.00 -8.14 -0.13
C PHE A 194 5.95 -8.51 -1.61
N ALA A 195 6.76 -7.87 -2.46
CA ALA A 195 6.84 -8.15 -3.90
C ALA A 195 7.18 -9.61 -4.19
N SER A 196 8.08 -10.21 -3.41
CA SER A 196 8.46 -11.63 -3.52
C SER A 196 7.41 -12.61 -2.98
N SER A 197 6.31 -12.12 -2.36
CA SER A 197 5.27 -12.97 -1.78
C SER A 197 4.24 -13.41 -2.82
N LYS A 198 3.65 -14.61 -2.62
CA LYS A 198 2.53 -15.11 -3.44
C LYS A 198 1.25 -14.26 -3.33
N ALA A 199 1.16 -13.42 -2.30
CA ALA A 199 0.03 -12.51 -2.07
C ALA A 199 0.13 -11.22 -2.90
N CYS A 200 1.29 -10.93 -3.48
CA CYS A 200 1.51 -9.71 -4.24
C CYS A 200 0.72 -9.73 -5.55
N LYS A 201 0.01 -8.63 -5.81
CA LYS A 201 -0.61 -8.35 -7.11
C LYS A 201 0.03 -7.09 -7.70
N PRO A 202 0.16 -6.99 -9.04
CA PRO A 202 0.76 -5.82 -9.68
C PRO A 202 0.08 -4.50 -9.29
N GLN A 203 -1.24 -4.53 -9.08
CA GLN A 203 -2.02 -3.36 -8.66
C GLN A 203 -1.65 -2.86 -7.26
N TYR A 204 -1.25 -3.75 -6.35
CA TYR A 204 -0.79 -3.36 -5.02
C TYR A 204 0.57 -2.66 -5.08
N LEU A 205 1.49 -3.16 -5.92
CA LEU A 205 2.78 -2.50 -6.16
C LEU A 205 2.61 -1.15 -6.86
N LEU A 206 1.66 -1.05 -7.79
CA LEU A 206 1.29 0.23 -8.39
C LEU A 206 0.85 1.24 -7.31
N GLN A 207 -0.03 0.84 -6.38
CA GLN A 207 -0.48 1.71 -5.29
C GLN A 207 0.67 2.15 -4.38
N ILE A 208 1.54 1.22 -3.96
CA ILE A 208 2.73 1.54 -3.15
C ILE A 208 3.66 2.48 -3.92
N GLY A 209 3.93 2.21 -5.20
CA GLY A 209 4.82 3.00 -6.02
C GLY A 209 4.32 4.44 -6.24
N LEU A 210 3.02 4.60 -6.51
CA LEU A 210 2.40 5.92 -6.63
C LEU A 210 2.47 6.70 -5.31
N TYR A 211 2.13 6.05 -4.20
CA TYR A 211 2.21 6.67 -2.88
C TYR A 211 3.65 7.04 -2.50
N ALA A 212 4.63 6.17 -2.77
CA ALA A 212 6.04 6.45 -2.53
C ALA A 212 6.61 7.56 -3.42
N SER A 213 6.01 7.82 -4.58
CA SER A 213 6.46 8.88 -5.50
C SER A 213 5.96 10.29 -5.15
N GLN A 214 4.80 10.40 -4.51
CA GLN A 214 4.07 11.67 -4.34
C GLN A 214 3.58 11.90 -2.91
N GLY A 215 3.67 10.90 -2.04
CA GLY A 215 3.16 10.95 -0.68
C GLY A 215 4.01 11.83 0.23
N PRO A 216 3.50 12.14 1.43
CA PRO A 216 4.21 12.95 2.43
C PRO A 216 5.53 12.30 2.89
N ARG A 217 5.66 10.98 2.68
CA ARG A 217 6.82 10.15 3.04
C ARG A 217 7.49 9.59 1.80
N SER A 218 7.64 10.42 0.77
CA SER A 218 8.17 10.01 -0.53
C SER A 218 9.53 9.31 -0.39
N ASN A 219 9.67 8.16 -1.06
CA ASN A 219 10.92 7.41 -1.13
C ASN A 219 11.09 6.94 -2.58
N HIS A 220 12.00 7.61 -3.30
CA HIS A 220 12.20 7.39 -4.73
C HIS A 220 12.77 6.00 -5.05
N GLU A 221 13.54 5.40 -4.14
CA GLU A 221 14.04 4.02 -4.31
C GLU A 221 12.89 3.01 -4.24
N VAL A 222 12.00 3.16 -3.25
CA VAL A 222 10.79 2.34 -3.12
C VAL A 222 9.87 2.56 -4.32
N ALA A 223 9.65 3.80 -4.72
CA ALA A 223 8.83 4.14 -5.88
C ALA A 223 9.37 3.50 -7.16
N THR A 224 10.67 3.65 -7.42
CA THR A 224 11.33 3.07 -8.59
C THR A 224 11.26 1.55 -8.57
N PHE A 225 11.51 0.91 -7.43
CA PHE A 225 11.41 -0.54 -7.31
C PHE A 225 9.98 -1.04 -7.57
N ALA A 226 8.99 -0.54 -6.83
CA ALA A 226 7.61 -1.01 -6.93
C ALA A 226 7.01 -0.78 -8.33
N LEU A 227 7.33 0.37 -8.96
CA LEU A 227 6.87 0.70 -10.31
C LEU A 227 7.53 -0.18 -11.38
N ASN A 228 8.83 -0.49 -11.26
CA ASN A 228 9.48 -1.40 -12.22
C ASN A 228 8.97 -2.84 -12.10
N GLU A 229 8.75 -3.33 -10.88
CA GLU A 229 8.17 -4.67 -10.65
C GLU A 229 6.74 -4.75 -11.20
N CYS A 230 5.89 -3.74 -10.94
CA CYS A 230 4.54 -3.75 -11.46
C CYS A 230 4.51 -3.59 -12.99
N LEU A 231 5.39 -2.77 -13.58
CA LEU A 231 5.53 -2.63 -15.03
C LEU A 231 5.87 -3.97 -15.68
N SER A 232 6.87 -4.66 -15.14
CA SER A 232 7.30 -5.97 -15.64
C SER A 232 6.15 -6.98 -15.59
N SER A 233 5.36 -6.97 -14.51
CA SER A 233 4.20 -7.86 -14.40
C SER A 233 3.01 -7.46 -15.28
N PHE A 234 2.78 -6.17 -15.54
CA PHE A 234 1.73 -5.75 -16.48
C PHE A 234 2.08 -6.15 -17.92
N LEU A 235 3.34 -6.02 -18.30
CA LEU A 235 3.83 -6.37 -19.64
C LEU A 235 3.86 -7.89 -19.88
N SER A 236 4.04 -8.70 -18.83
CA SER A 236 4.01 -10.16 -18.93
C SER A 236 2.59 -10.76 -18.87
N SER A 237 1.57 -9.93 -18.62
CA SER A 237 0.17 -10.35 -18.63
C SER A 237 -0.26 -10.82 -20.03
N PRO A 238 -1.10 -11.86 -20.16
CA PRO A 238 -1.67 -12.24 -21.46
C PRO A 238 -2.60 -11.16 -22.03
N VAL A 239 -3.12 -10.28 -21.17
CA VAL A 239 -3.91 -9.09 -21.55
C VAL A 239 -3.29 -7.89 -20.83
N PRO A 240 -2.25 -7.26 -21.40
CA PRO A 240 -1.60 -6.12 -20.77
C PRO A 240 -2.55 -4.92 -20.65
N ASP A 241 -2.56 -4.30 -19.47
CA ASP A 241 -3.27 -3.05 -19.24
C ASP A 241 -2.37 -1.87 -19.63
N TYR A 242 -2.47 -1.45 -20.89
CA TYR A 242 -1.64 -0.37 -21.42
C TYR A 242 -1.93 1.00 -20.80
N GLN A 243 -3.09 1.18 -20.15
CA GLN A 243 -3.38 2.39 -19.39
C GLN A 243 -2.50 2.47 -18.14
N ASN A 244 -2.41 1.36 -17.40
CA ASN A 244 -1.53 1.28 -16.24
C ASN A 244 -0.04 1.22 -16.63
N VAL A 245 0.32 0.57 -17.74
CA VAL A 245 1.69 0.61 -18.28
C VAL A 245 2.11 2.05 -18.59
N ALA A 246 1.28 2.82 -19.30
CA ALA A 246 1.59 4.19 -19.65
C ALA A 246 1.72 5.10 -18.41
N LEU A 247 0.81 4.96 -17.45
CA LEU A 247 0.87 5.65 -16.17
C LEU A 247 2.20 5.36 -15.45
N VAL A 248 2.59 4.09 -15.36
CA VAL A 248 3.83 3.68 -14.69
C VAL A 248 5.06 4.27 -15.39
N VAL A 249 5.12 4.17 -16.73
CA VAL A 249 6.21 4.75 -17.53
C VAL A 249 6.34 6.25 -17.28
N ARG A 250 5.24 7.01 -17.33
CA ARG A 250 5.25 8.45 -17.04
C ARG A 250 5.79 8.74 -15.64
N LYS A 251 5.37 7.96 -14.63
CA LYS A 251 5.82 8.15 -13.24
C LYS A 251 7.30 7.83 -13.07
N LEU A 252 7.80 6.76 -13.68
CA LEU A 252 9.22 6.43 -13.69
C LEU A 252 10.07 7.55 -14.32
N ILE A 253 9.64 8.09 -15.47
CA ILE A 253 10.31 9.22 -16.14
C ILE A 253 10.33 10.45 -15.23
N ALA A 254 9.22 10.75 -14.55
CA ALA A 254 9.13 11.89 -13.63
C ALA A 254 10.09 11.72 -12.43
N ILE A 255 10.13 10.54 -11.81
CA ILE A 255 11.03 10.24 -10.68
C ILE A 255 12.49 10.40 -11.10
N ALA A 256 12.87 9.80 -12.24
CA ALA A 256 14.22 9.89 -12.78
C ALA A 256 14.62 11.33 -13.11
N SER A 257 13.71 12.12 -13.68
CA SER A 257 13.97 13.52 -14.03
C SER A 257 14.19 14.41 -12.80
N ILE A 258 13.50 14.15 -11.68
CA ILE A 258 13.59 14.99 -10.46
C ILE A 258 14.81 14.64 -9.61
N HIS A 259 15.09 13.35 -9.39
CA HIS A 259 16.01 12.94 -8.33
C HIS A 259 17.46 12.78 -8.77
N LYS A 260 17.75 12.72 -10.08
CA LYS A 260 19.09 12.37 -10.57
C LYS A 260 19.84 13.46 -11.32
N GLY A 261 19.19 14.61 -11.59
CA GLY A 261 19.82 15.78 -12.22
C GLY A 261 20.42 15.51 -13.61
N ASP A 262 21.00 16.55 -14.23
CA ASP A 262 21.58 16.54 -15.60
C ASP A 262 22.69 15.49 -15.83
N LYS A 263 23.18 14.81 -14.78
CA LYS A 263 24.26 13.81 -14.91
C LYS A 263 23.77 12.43 -15.36
N ASP A 264 22.47 12.17 -15.38
CA ASP A 264 21.89 10.85 -15.71
C ASP A 264 20.78 10.95 -16.77
N ASP A 265 20.99 11.83 -17.77
CA ASP A 265 20.13 11.96 -18.96
C ASP A 265 19.98 10.62 -19.71
N ASP A 266 20.95 9.72 -19.54
CA ASP A 266 20.93 8.35 -20.07
C ASP A 266 19.85 7.47 -19.43
N LEU A 267 19.59 7.58 -18.13
CA LEU A 267 18.52 6.83 -17.48
C LEU A 267 17.15 7.29 -17.99
N VAL A 268 16.92 8.60 -18.04
CA VAL A 268 15.66 9.16 -18.56
C VAL A 268 15.49 8.74 -20.02
N TYR A 269 16.54 8.86 -20.83
CA TYR A 269 16.54 8.42 -22.22
C TYR A 269 16.23 6.92 -22.36
N SER A 270 16.79 6.07 -21.49
CA SER A 270 16.51 4.62 -21.50
C SER A 270 15.03 4.31 -21.26
N MET A 271 14.34 5.10 -20.43
CA MET A 271 12.91 4.96 -20.18
C MET A 271 12.07 5.38 -21.39
N TYR A 272 12.45 6.45 -22.11
CA TYR A 272 11.81 6.80 -23.38
C TYR A 272 12.02 5.70 -24.43
N LYS A 273 13.22 5.12 -24.51
CA LYS A 273 13.47 3.97 -25.40
C LYS A 273 12.67 2.73 -24.99
N GLN A 274 12.46 2.50 -23.70
CA GLN A 274 11.59 1.42 -23.23
C GLN A 274 10.14 1.68 -23.65
N ALA A 275 9.64 2.91 -23.47
CA ALA A 275 8.30 3.30 -23.90
C ALA A 275 8.11 3.10 -25.42
N TYR A 276 9.08 3.53 -26.21
CA TYR A 276 9.13 3.27 -27.65
C TYR A 276 9.04 1.78 -27.96
N ARG A 277 9.89 0.94 -27.35
CA ARG A 277 9.88 -0.52 -27.58
C ARG A 277 8.55 -1.17 -27.22
N ILE A 278 7.89 -0.69 -26.16
CA ILE A 278 6.55 -1.15 -25.79
C ILE A 278 5.57 -0.87 -26.94
N MET A 279 5.58 0.35 -27.49
CA MET A 279 4.66 0.76 -28.57
C MET A 279 4.87 0.04 -29.90
N VAL A 280 6.12 -0.26 -30.28
CA VAL A 280 6.43 -0.93 -31.58
C VAL A 280 5.72 -2.27 -31.73
N GLY A 281 5.48 -2.99 -30.63
CA GLY A 281 4.81 -4.29 -30.64
C GLY A 281 3.29 -4.24 -30.66
N LEU A 282 2.68 -3.05 -30.62
CA LEU A 282 1.24 -2.87 -30.42
C LEU A 282 0.50 -2.56 -31.71
N LYS A 283 -0.79 -2.90 -31.72
CA LYS A 283 -1.69 -2.40 -32.77
C LYS A 283 -1.98 -0.92 -32.54
N GLU A 284 -2.35 -0.24 -33.62
CA GLU A 284 -2.77 1.15 -33.54
C GLU A 284 -3.92 1.32 -32.52
N GLY A 285 -3.78 2.30 -31.62
CA GLY A 285 -4.78 2.61 -30.59
C GLY A 285 -4.73 1.76 -29.32
N GLU A 286 -3.88 0.73 -29.22
CA GLU A 286 -3.72 -0.05 -27.98
C GLU A 286 -2.97 0.73 -26.89
N TYR A 287 -1.98 1.55 -27.27
CA TYR A 287 -1.33 2.46 -26.34
C TYR A 287 -2.16 3.74 -26.16
N PRO A 288 -2.33 4.27 -24.94
CA PRO A 288 -3.11 5.49 -24.72
C PRO A 288 -2.55 6.68 -25.52
N ILE A 289 -3.39 7.23 -26.41
CA ILE A 289 -2.97 8.25 -27.40
C ILE A 289 -2.36 9.48 -26.72
N GLU A 290 -3.01 10.02 -25.69
CA GLU A 290 -2.53 11.22 -25.00
C GLU A 290 -1.22 11.00 -24.25
N GLU A 291 -0.98 9.77 -23.77
CA GLU A 291 0.31 9.39 -23.18
C GLU A 291 1.40 9.30 -24.24
N GLY A 292 1.08 8.74 -25.42
CA GLY A 292 1.99 8.69 -26.55
C GLY A 292 2.38 10.08 -27.07
N LYS A 293 1.41 10.99 -27.22
CA LYS A 293 1.66 12.39 -27.58
C LYS A 293 2.54 13.09 -26.55
N TRP A 294 2.23 12.90 -25.27
CA TRP A 294 3.04 13.45 -24.18
C TRP A 294 4.49 12.94 -24.25
N LEU A 295 4.71 11.64 -24.42
CA LEU A 295 6.06 11.06 -24.56
C LEU A 295 6.81 11.65 -25.75
N ALA A 296 6.20 11.67 -26.94
CA ALA A 296 6.83 12.21 -28.15
C ALA A 296 7.24 13.68 -27.97
N MET A 297 6.30 14.52 -27.52
CA MET A 297 6.54 15.96 -27.38
C MET A 297 7.52 16.30 -26.26
N THR A 298 7.47 15.58 -25.14
CA THR A 298 8.38 15.84 -24.02
C THR A 298 9.79 15.31 -24.25
N ALA A 299 9.97 14.26 -25.05
CA ALA A 299 11.27 13.86 -25.57
C ALA A 299 11.81 14.90 -26.56
N TRP A 300 11.01 15.33 -27.52
CA TRP A 300 11.40 16.34 -28.50
C TRP A 300 11.83 17.66 -27.83
N ASN A 301 11.05 18.14 -26.87
CA ASN A 301 11.34 19.38 -26.15
C ASN A 301 12.60 19.30 -25.28
N ARG A 302 13.00 18.10 -24.81
CA ARG A 302 14.27 17.91 -24.09
C ARG A 302 15.49 18.23 -24.96
N ALA A 303 15.38 18.11 -26.28
CA ALA A 303 16.46 18.50 -27.20
C ALA A 303 16.71 20.02 -27.25
N ALA A 304 15.76 20.85 -26.83
CA ALA A 304 15.84 22.30 -26.99
C ALA A 304 17.03 22.93 -26.25
N VAL A 305 17.34 22.46 -25.03
CA VAL A 305 18.48 22.97 -24.24
C VAL A 305 19.81 22.53 -24.87
N PRO A 306 20.07 21.23 -25.13
CA PRO A 306 21.29 20.79 -25.80
C PRO A 306 21.56 21.50 -27.14
N VAL A 307 20.55 21.65 -27.99
CA VAL A 307 20.70 22.32 -29.29
C VAL A 307 21.12 23.78 -29.12
N ARG A 308 20.51 24.52 -28.18
CA ARG A 308 20.89 25.92 -27.90
C ARG A 308 22.30 26.05 -27.34
N LEU A 309 22.77 25.04 -26.61
CA LEU A 309 24.14 24.98 -26.07
C LEU A 309 25.17 24.44 -27.07
N GLY A 310 24.79 24.19 -28.33
CA GLY A 310 25.68 23.65 -29.35
C GLY A 310 26.01 22.16 -29.18
N GLN A 311 25.35 21.46 -28.24
CA GLN A 311 25.49 20.01 -28.04
C GLN A 311 24.59 19.25 -29.04
N ILE A 312 24.91 19.39 -30.33
CA ILE A 312 24.06 18.91 -31.42
C ILE A 312 23.80 17.41 -31.34
N GLU A 313 24.81 16.59 -31.02
CA GLU A 313 24.65 15.14 -30.91
C GLU A 313 23.67 14.73 -29.79
N MET A 314 23.74 15.40 -28.64
CA MET A 314 22.80 15.18 -27.54
C MET A 314 21.39 15.67 -27.89
N GLY A 315 21.29 16.78 -28.61
CA GLY A 315 20.02 17.27 -29.17
C GLY A 315 19.38 16.27 -30.15
N LYS A 316 20.17 15.77 -31.11
CA LYS A 316 19.74 14.76 -32.09
C LYS A 316 19.25 13.49 -31.41
N LYS A 317 19.96 13.01 -30.37
CA LYS A 317 19.52 11.84 -29.58
C LYS A 317 18.09 11.99 -29.04
N TRP A 318 17.78 13.16 -28.46
CA TRP A 318 16.44 13.45 -27.93
C TRP A 318 15.39 13.67 -29.03
N MET A 319 15.74 14.35 -30.12
CA MET A 319 14.86 14.53 -31.28
C MET A 319 14.50 13.20 -31.94
N ASN A 320 15.47 12.31 -32.12
CA ASN A 320 15.26 10.99 -32.73
C ASN A 320 14.28 10.14 -31.94
N VAL A 321 14.46 10.01 -30.61
CA VAL A 321 13.52 9.21 -29.81
C VAL A 321 12.11 9.84 -29.77
N GLY A 322 12.01 11.17 -29.76
CA GLY A 322 10.70 11.85 -29.85
C GLY A 322 9.99 11.60 -31.18
N PHE A 323 10.72 11.68 -32.28
CA PHE A 323 10.21 11.38 -33.61
C PHE A 323 9.84 9.91 -33.78
N ASP A 324 10.67 8.99 -33.29
CA ASP A 324 10.41 7.56 -33.34
C ASP A 324 9.15 7.18 -32.58
N ILE A 325 8.90 7.77 -31.41
CA ILE A 325 7.63 7.59 -30.68
C ILE A 325 6.45 8.16 -31.48
N ALA A 326 6.59 9.37 -32.04
CA ALA A 326 5.52 10.04 -32.77
C ALA A 326 4.99 9.20 -33.95
N LYS A 327 5.84 8.40 -34.60
CA LYS A 327 5.47 7.49 -35.71
C LYS A 327 4.36 6.49 -35.32
N TYR A 328 4.29 6.08 -34.05
CA TYR A 328 3.35 5.07 -33.55
C TYR A 328 2.13 5.68 -32.86
N VAL A 329 1.99 7.02 -32.86
CA VAL A 329 0.90 7.73 -32.19
C VAL A 329 -0.02 8.36 -33.21
N SER A 330 -1.30 7.97 -33.19
CA SER A 330 -2.33 8.55 -34.05
C SER A 330 -2.58 10.04 -33.71
N GLY A 331 -2.79 10.87 -34.74
CA GLY A 331 -3.05 12.30 -34.56
C GLY A 331 -1.79 13.17 -34.41
N MET A 332 -0.63 12.64 -34.82
CA MET A 332 0.68 13.34 -34.78
C MET A 332 1.21 13.69 -36.18
N GLU A 333 0.40 13.60 -37.24
CA GLU A 333 0.82 13.67 -38.65
C GLU A 333 1.56 14.96 -38.99
N VAL A 334 1.01 16.11 -38.56
CA VAL A 334 1.61 17.43 -38.79
C VAL A 334 2.93 17.57 -38.03
N TYR A 335 2.97 17.07 -36.80
CA TYR A 335 4.19 17.09 -35.99
C TYR A 335 5.27 16.19 -36.57
N LYS A 336 4.91 14.99 -37.06
CA LYS A 336 5.84 14.05 -37.72
C LYS A 336 6.54 14.70 -38.90
N ALA A 337 5.79 15.35 -39.79
CA ALA A 337 6.37 16.03 -40.95
C ALA A 337 7.33 17.16 -40.55
N CYS A 338 6.98 17.95 -39.53
CA CYS A 338 7.86 19.02 -39.01
C CYS A 338 9.12 18.45 -38.35
N MET A 339 8.98 17.39 -37.55
CA MET A 339 10.11 16.73 -36.89
C MET A 339 11.10 16.13 -37.91
N GLU A 340 10.58 15.51 -38.97
CA GLU A 340 11.37 14.93 -40.05
C GLU A 340 12.18 15.98 -40.83
N ASP A 341 11.58 17.13 -41.15
CA ASP A 341 12.28 18.23 -41.82
C ASP A 341 13.41 18.80 -40.95
N VAL A 342 13.15 19.02 -39.65
CA VAL A 342 14.16 19.53 -38.71
C VAL A 342 15.34 18.56 -38.58
N LEU A 343 15.07 17.25 -38.45
CA LEU A 343 16.11 16.22 -38.39
C LEU A 343 16.93 16.17 -39.68
N SER A 344 16.26 16.17 -40.84
CA SER A 344 16.92 16.16 -42.15
C SER A 344 17.83 17.38 -42.37
N ASN A 345 17.42 18.55 -41.88
CA ASN A 345 18.20 19.79 -41.98
C ASN A 345 19.40 19.82 -41.02
N LEU A 346 19.35 19.09 -39.90
CA LEU A 346 20.46 18.91 -38.97
C LEU A 346 21.49 17.88 -39.46
N GLU A 347 21.08 16.95 -40.32
CA GLU A 347 21.98 15.99 -40.98
C GLU A 347 22.78 16.63 -42.12
N LYS A 348 22.19 17.57 -42.87
CA LYS A 348 22.84 18.26 -44.00
C LYS A 348 23.88 19.32 -43.61
N LYS A 349 23.93 19.73 -42.33
CA LYS A 349 24.80 20.81 -41.82
C LYS A 349 26.08 20.32 -41.13
N HIS A 350 26.31 19.02 -41.11
CA HIS A 350 27.54 18.35 -40.71
C HIS A 350 28.04 17.47 -41.86
#